data_AF-A0A3B9A3U0-F1
#
_entry.id   AF-A0A3B9A3U0-F1
#
_cell.length_a   1.000
_cell.length_b   1.000
_cell.length_c   1.000
_cell.angle_alpha   90.00
_cell.angle_beta   90.00
_cell.angle_gamma   90.00
#
_symmetry.space_group_name_H-M   'P 1'
#
loop_
_entity.id
_entity.type
_entity.pdbx_description
1 polymer ?
#
loop_
_entity_poly.entity_id
_entity_poly.type
_entity_poly.pdbx_seq_one_letter_code
_entity_poly.pdbx_strand_id
1 'polypeptide(L)'
;MKTIQQATQLRTRKLGLLIYDARISRNRSVEQCARVMGITPEQYEQVEAGLLAPSLPQLEAFAYYLDIPLEHFWSAQSLLGQGMEEPFEQSPAYVALRHKIIGARLRMARQTMNLTLQQMEEKTAIPKERIEAYELGEKAIPLPELEILTDHLQIRMEELFDQRGPIGQWRSERIAIQRFMELPEDVREFICKPVNLPYLKLAMRLSELSVEKLRAVAEGLLEITY
;
A
#
# COMPACT_ATOMS: atom_id res chain seq x y z
N MET A 1 27.13 4.95 -39.42
CA MET A 1 27.62 3.74 -38.70
C MET A 1 28.32 4.08 -37.38
N LYS A 2 29.39 4.89 -37.35
CA LYS A 2 30.09 5.29 -36.10
C LYS A 2 29.17 5.93 -35.04
N THR A 3 28.23 6.78 -35.44
CA THR A 3 27.28 7.45 -34.54
C THR A 3 26.31 6.49 -33.85
N ILE A 4 25.88 5.42 -34.53
CA ILE A 4 24.96 4.42 -33.97
C ILE A 4 25.70 3.57 -32.94
N GLN A 5 26.93 3.12 -33.25
CA GLN A 5 27.75 2.36 -32.31
C GLN A 5 28.09 3.16 -31.04
N GLN A 6 28.40 4.46 -31.19
CA GLN A 6 28.61 5.35 -30.06
C GLN A 6 27.34 5.54 -29.21
N ALA A 7 26.17 5.68 -29.86
CA ALA A 7 24.89 5.76 -29.17
C ALA A 7 24.56 4.46 -28.40
N THR A 8 24.82 3.30 -29.01
CA THR A 8 24.66 1.98 -28.35
C THR A 8 25.58 1.86 -27.13
N GLN A 9 26.87 2.20 -27.26
CA GLN A 9 27.80 2.15 -26.13
C GLN A 9 27.41 3.09 -24.99
N LEU A 10 26.99 4.32 -25.32
CA LEU A 10 26.50 5.26 -24.31
C LEU A 10 25.26 4.73 -23.59
N ARG A 11 24.35 4.09 -24.34
CA ARG A 11 23.15 3.47 -23.77
C ARG A 11 23.48 2.27 -22.88
N THR A 12 24.42 1.41 -23.29
CA THR A 12 24.88 0.28 -22.47
C THR A 12 25.44 0.75 -21.13
N ARG A 13 26.25 1.82 -21.12
CA ARG A 13 26.76 2.42 -19.88
C ARG A 13 25.65 2.99 -18.99
N LYS A 14 24.68 3.71 -19.57
CA LYS A 14 23.52 4.20 -18.82
C LYS A 14 22.71 3.05 -18.22
N LEU A 15 22.52 1.98 -18.98
CA LEU A 15 21.79 0.80 -18.52
C LEU A 15 22.54 0.10 -17.37
N GLY A 16 23.86 -0.03 -17.45
CA GLY A 16 24.70 -0.56 -16.36
C GLY A 16 24.54 0.25 -15.06
N LEU A 17 24.51 1.58 -15.15
CA LEU A 17 24.26 2.46 -14.00
C LEU A 17 22.86 2.24 -13.39
N LEU A 18 21.81 2.08 -14.21
CA LEU A 18 20.45 1.81 -13.72
C LEU A 18 20.34 0.44 -13.05
N ILE A 19 21.05 -0.57 -13.58
CA ILE A 19 21.09 -1.92 -12.98
C ILE A 19 21.82 -1.90 -11.64
N TYR A 20 22.95 -1.19 -11.57
CA TYR A 20 23.69 -0.97 -10.32
C TYR A 20 22.82 -0.27 -9.27
N ASP A 21 22.19 0.84 -9.65
CA ASP A 21 21.27 1.62 -8.81
C ASP A 21 20.12 0.74 -8.28
N ALA A 22 19.44 0.02 -9.17
CA ALA A 22 18.37 -0.90 -8.80
C ALA A 22 18.83 -1.98 -7.81
N ARG A 23 20.01 -2.58 -8.02
CA ARG A 23 20.55 -3.59 -7.11
C ARG A 23 20.82 -3.02 -5.72
N ILE A 24 21.46 -1.85 -5.64
CA ILE A 24 21.80 -1.20 -4.37
C ILE A 24 20.54 -0.77 -3.63
N SER A 25 19.56 -0.20 -4.34
CA SER A 25 18.27 0.20 -3.76
C SER A 25 17.60 -0.97 -3.03
N ARG A 26 17.65 -2.18 -3.58
CA ARG A 26 17.04 -3.37 -2.97
C ARG A 26 18.00 -4.18 -2.07
N ASN A 27 19.19 -3.67 -1.76
CA ASN A 27 20.22 -4.34 -0.97
C ASN A 27 20.51 -5.79 -1.42
N ARG A 28 20.60 -6.03 -2.74
CA ARG A 28 20.85 -7.37 -3.30
C ARG A 28 22.33 -7.60 -3.62
N SER A 29 22.77 -8.85 -3.50
CA SER A 29 24.14 -9.25 -3.84
C SER A 29 24.31 -9.49 -5.34
N VAL A 30 25.55 -9.35 -5.82
CA VAL A 30 25.93 -9.59 -7.22
C VAL A 30 25.59 -11.01 -7.65
N GLU A 31 25.88 -11.99 -6.80
CA GLU A 31 25.69 -13.42 -7.09
C GLU A 31 24.21 -13.78 -7.23
N GLN A 32 23.35 -13.16 -6.41
CA GLN A 32 21.90 -13.35 -6.48
C GLN A 32 21.35 -12.79 -7.80
N CYS A 33 21.76 -11.58 -8.16
CA CYS A 33 21.33 -10.92 -9.39
C CYS A 33 21.81 -11.67 -10.64
N ALA A 34 23.08 -12.10 -10.65
CA ALA A 34 23.65 -12.90 -11.73
C ALA A 34 22.87 -14.21 -11.94
N ARG A 35 22.56 -14.92 -10.85
CA ARG A 35 21.77 -16.16 -10.88
C ARG A 35 20.38 -15.96 -11.47
N VAL A 36 19.69 -14.89 -11.06
CA VAL A 36 18.35 -14.55 -11.57
C VAL A 36 18.38 -14.24 -13.06
N MET A 37 19.40 -13.50 -13.50
CA MET A 37 19.61 -13.20 -14.92
C MET A 37 20.13 -14.41 -15.71
N GLY A 38 20.44 -15.53 -15.07
CA GLY A 38 20.99 -16.72 -15.73
C GLY A 38 22.39 -16.51 -16.32
N ILE A 39 23.20 -15.64 -15.70
CA ILE A 39 24.57 -15.32 -16.12
C ILE A 39 25.57 -15.55 -14.97
N THR A 40 26.86 -15.56 -15.27
CA THR A 40 27.89 -15.67 -14.23
C THR A 40 28.08 -14.34 -13.50
N PRO A 41 28.57 -14.34 -12.23
CA PRO A 41 28.88 -13.11 -11.50
C PRO A 41 29.81 -12.16 -12.27
N GLU A 42 30.81 -12.70 -12.98
CA GLU A 42 31.75 -11.92 -13.77
C GLU A 42 31.07 -11.23 -14.96
N GLN A 43 30.12 -11.91 -15.61
CA GLN A 43 29.31 -11.31 -16.68
C GLN A 43 28.39 -10.22 -16.12
N TYR A 44 27.84 -10.43 -14.93
CA TYR A 44 27.00 -9.43 -14.27
C TYR A 44 27.80 -8.17 -13.89
N GLU A 45 29.02 -8.32 -13.38
CA GLU A 45 29.91 -7.17 -13.11
C GLU A 45 30.22 -6.37 -14.39
N GLN A 46 30.40 -7.06 -15.53
CA GLN A 46 30.55 -6.39 -16.83
C GLN A 46 29.29 -5.66 -17.28
N VAL A 47 28.10 -6.16 -16.90
CA VAL A 47 26.84 -5.47 -17.13
C VAL A 47 26.75 -4.18 -16.31
N GLU A 48 27.05 -4.22 -15.01
CA GLU A 48 27.06 -3.02 -14.17
C GLU A 48 28.13 -2.00 -14.61
N ALA A 49 29.29 -2.48 -15.05
CA ALA A 49 30.34 -1.64 -15.62
C ALA A 49 29.98 -1.04 -17.00
N GLY A 50 28.86 -1.45 -17.60
CA GLY A 50 28.42 -0.98 -18.92
C GLY A 50 29.28 -1.48 -20.08
N LEU A 51 29.99 -2.59 -19.89
CA LEU A 51 30.81 -3.26 -20.90
C LEU A 51 29.99 -4.29 -21.68
N LEU A 52 29.08 -4.98 -21.00
CA LEU A 52 28.14 -5.95 -21.57
C LEU A 52 26.71 -5.42 -21.47
N ALA A 53 25.91 -5.55 -22.53
CA ALA A 53 24.49 -5.23 -22.48
C ALA A 53 23.70 -6.49 -22.15
N PRO A 54 22.77 -6.46 -21.18
CA PRO A 54 21.85 -7.57 -20.96
C PRO A 54 20.82 -7.64 -22.09
N SER A 55 20.29 -8.83 -22.33
CA SER A 55 19.13 -9.05 -23.18
C SER A 55 17.83 -8.68 -22.44
N LEU A 56 16.74 -8.51 -23.19
CA LEU A 56 15.43 -8.21 -22.62
C LEU A 56 14.95 -9.28 -21.61
N PRO A 57 15.03 -10.60 -21.88
CA PRO A 57 14.64 -11.62 -20.89
C PRO A 57 15.44 -11.58 -19.59
N GLN A 58 16.74 -11.26 -19.69
CA GLN A 58 17.58 -11.10 -18.51
C GLN A 58 17.14 -9.89 -17.68
N LEU A 59 16.78 -8.80 -18.36
CA LEU A 59 16.28 -7.59 -17.72
C LEU A 59 14.89 -7.77 -17.11
N GLU A 60 14.00 -8.54 -17.77
CA GLU A 60 12.68 -8.92 -17.26
C GLU A 60 12.81 -9.76 -15.98
N ALA A 61 13.67 -10.78 -15.98
CA ALA A 61 13.93 -11.60 -14.80
C ALA A 61 14.51 -10.77 -13.64
N PHE A 62 15.42 -9.84 -13.96
CA PHE A 62 16.01 -8.92 -12.99
C PHE A 62 14.96 -7.96 -12.40
N ALA A 63 14.13 -7.34 -13.24
CA ALA A 63 13.06 -6.44 -12.84
C ALA A 63 12.06 -7.14 -11.92
N TYR A 64 11.64 -8.36 -12.30
CA TYR A 64 10.75 -9.21 -11.51
C TYR A 64 11.35 -9.55 -10.14
N TYR A 65 12.62 -9.94 -10.08
CA TYR A 65 13.30 -10.27 -8.82
C TYR A 65 13.45 -9.08 -7.88
N LEU A 66 13.67 -7.89 -8.43
CA LEU A 66 13.82 -6.65 -7.67
C LEU A 66 12.49 -5.96 -7.35
N ASP A 67 11.37 -6.49 -7.84
CA ASP A 67 10.04 -5.89 -7.71
C ASP A 67 10.04 -4.43 -8.18
N ILE A 68 10.55 -4.18 -9.39
CA ILE A 68 10.57 -2.86 -10.04
C ILE A 68 9.94 -2.92 -11.43
N PRO A 69 9.26 -1.85 -11.88
CA PRO A 69 8.70 -1.80 -13.24
C PRO A 69 9.80 -1.93 -14.30
N LEU A 70 9.56 -2.76 -15.32
CA LEU A 70 10.53 -2.99 -16.41
C LEU A 70 10.86 -1.69 -17.15
N GLU A 71 9.89 -0.80 -17.30
CA GLU A 71 9.99 0.50 -17.97
C GLU A 71 11.03 1.41 -17.32
N HIS A 72 11.35 1.18 -16.04
CA HIS A 72 12.38 1.91 -15.31
C HIS A 72 13.69 1.97 -16.10
N PHE A 73 14.10 0.86 -16.71
CA PHE A 73 15.37 0.77 -17.44
C PHE A 73 15.42 1.60 -18.72
N TRP A 74 14.28 2.10 -19.21
CA TRP A 74 14.18 3.02 -20.35
C TRP A 74 14.03 4.49 -19.93
N SER A 75 13.77 4.75 -18.65
CA SER A 75 13.70 6.09 -18.12
C SER A 75 15.09 6.70 -17.90
N ALA A 76 15.17 8.04 -17.87
CA ALA A 76 16.38 8.77 -17.48
C ALA A 76 16.47 8.99 -15.95
N GLN A 77 15.55 8.40 -15.17
CA GLN A 77 15.42 8.64 -13.74
C GLN A 77 16.08 7.52 -12.95
N SER A 78 16.83 7.89 -11.92
CA SER A 78 17.48 6.98 -10.98
C SER A 78 16.54 6.64 -9.82
N LEU A 79 16.53 5.39 -9.35
CA LEU A 79 15.74 4.92 -8.20
C LEU A 79 16.30 5.48 -6.89
N LEU A 80 17.63 5.63 -6.78
CA LEU A 80 18.30 6.30 -5.67
C LEU A 80 17.76 7.72 -5.38
N GLY A 81 17.17 8.41 -6.38
CA GLY A 81 16.57 9.75 -6.22
C GLY A 81 15.04 9.77 -6.11
N GLN A 82 14.35 8.71 -6.52
CA GLN A 82 12.94 8.51 -6.25
C GLN A 82 12.85 7.86 -4.88
N GLY A 83 12.88 8.70 -3.83
CA GLY A 83 12.93 8.30 -2.42
C GLY A 83 12.33 6.92 -2.22
N MET A 84 13.20 5.91 -2.12
CA MET A 84 12.76 4.65 -1.57
C MET A 84 12.07 5.01 -0.27
N GLU A 85 10.82 4.56 -0.08
CA GLU A 85 10.13 4.78 1.18
C GLU A 85 11.09 4.39 2.30
N GLU A 86 11.58 5.40 3.04
CA GLU A 86 12.50 5.12 4.13
C GLU A 86 11.80 4.11 5.04
N PRO A 87 12.54 3.13 5.59
CA PRO A 87 11.94 2.15 6.49
C PRO A 87 11.12 2.89 7.54
N PHE A 88 9.81 2.62 7.60
CA PHE A 88 8.94 3.32 8.53
C PHE A 88 9.42 3.06 9.97
N GLU A 89 9.94 4.09 10.62
CA GLU A 89 10.32 4.03 12.02
C GLU A 89 9.17 4.54 12.90
N GLN A 90 8.70 3.67 13.80
CA GLN A 90 7.68 4.07 14.77
C GLN A 90 8.29 4.99 15.83
N SER A 91 7.90 6.25 15.82
CA SER A 91 8.25 7.17 16.90
C SER A 91 7.56 6.78 18.21
N PRO A 92 8.26 6.79 19.37
CA PRO A 92 7.62 6.59 20.68
C PRO A 92 6.45 7.56 20.94
N ALA A 93 6.54 8.79 20.40
CA ALA A 93 5.47 9.78 20.50
C ALA A 93 4.20 9.34 19.75
N TYR A 94 4.34 8.69 18.60
CA TYR A 94 3.23 8.14 17.84
C TYR A 94 2.54 7.00 18.61
N VAL A 95 3.32 6.08 19.19
CA VAL A 95 2.79 4.96 19.99
C VAL A 95 2.01 5.48 21.20
N ALA A 96 2.56 6.45 21.94
CA ALA A 96 1.89 7.07 23.08
C ALA A 96 0.58 7.77 22.66
N LEU A 97 0.58 8.49 21.54
CA LEU A 97 -0.63 9.11 20.99
C LEU A 97 -1.68 8.06 20.64
N ARG A 98 -1.28 6.92 20.04
CA ARG A 98 -2.19 5.82 19.70
C ARG A 98 -2.83 5.22 20.94
N HIS A 99 -2.07 4.97 22.01
CA HIS A 99 -2.63 4.49 23.28
C HIS A 99 -3.66 5.46 23.85
N LYS A 100 -3.40 6.78 23.84
CA LYS A 100 -4.37 7.79 24.29
C LYS A 100 -5.66 7.79 23.47
N ILE A 101 -5.57 7.68 22.14
CA ILE A 101 -6.75 7.64 21.27
C ILE A 101 -7.58 6.39 21.53
N ILE A 102 -6.93 5.23 21.67
CA ILE A 102 -7.62 3.95 21.97
C ILE A 102 -8.27 4.02 23.35
N GLY A 103 -7.53 4.43 24.38
CA GLY A 103 -8.03 4.58 25.74
C GLY A 103 -9.23 5.51 25.83
N ALA A 104 -9.16 6.67 25.17
CA ALA A 104 -10.28 7.61 25.10
C ALA A 104 -11.53 6.98 24.45
N ARG A 105 -11.37 6.16 23.39
CA ARG A 105 -12.49 5.45 22.77
C ARG A 105 -13.12 4.40 23.69
N LEU A 106 -12.30 3.61 24.40
CA LEU A 106 -12.79 2.65 25.39
C LEU A 106 -13.60 3.37 26.47
N ARG A 107 -13.07 4.47 26.99
CA ARG A 107 -13.74 5.30 28.01
C ARG A 107 -15.08 5.85 27.50
N MET A 108 -15.10 6.39 26.29
CA MET A 108 -16.34 6.90 25.69
C MET A 108 -17.39 5.80 25.54
N ALA A 109 -17.01 4.61 25.06
CA ALA A 109 -17.94 3.50 24.92
C ALA A 109 -18.47 3.02 26.27
N ARG A 110 -17.59 2.88 27.27
CA ARG A 110 -17.97 2.52 28.64
C ARG A 110 -18.97 3.50 29.23
N GLN A 111 -18.71 4.80 29.07
CA GLN A 111 -19.61 5.87 29.52
C GLN A 111 -20.94 5.85 28.76
N THR A 112 -20.93 5.61 27.45
CA THR A 112 -22.15 5.48 26.62
C THR A 112 -23.04 4.34 27.10
N MET A 113 -22.44 3.24 27.58
CA MET A 113 -23.14 2.10 28.18
C MET A 113 -23.47 2.29 29.67
N ASN A 114 -23.14 3.44 30.27
CA ASN A 114 -23.28 3.72 31.70
C ASN A 114 -22.61 2.68 32.62
N LEU A 115 -21.50 2.09 32.18
CA LEU A 115 -20.76 1.09 32.97
C LEU A 115 -19.74 1.77 33.90
N THR A 116 -19.73 1.35 35.16
CA THR A 116 -18.68 1.77 36.10
C THR A 116 -17.40 0.95 35.91
N LEU A 117 -16.26 1.45 36.41
CA LEU A 117 -15.01 0.70 36.35
C LEU A 117 -15.10 -0.61 37.17
N GLN A 118 -15.85 -0.63 38.27
CA GLN A 118 -16.08 -1.83 39.07
C GLN A 118 -16.90 -2.88 38.30
N GLN A 119 -17.94 -2.46 37.59
CA GLN A 119 -18.72 -3.37 36.74
C GLN A 119 -17.89 -3.93 35.58
N MET A 120 -16.94 -3.15 35.06
CA MET A 120 -16.00 -3.65 34.05
C MET A 120 -15.04 -4.68 34.65
N GLU A 121 -14.47 -4.40 35.82
CA GLU A 121 -13.61 -5.35 36.54
C GLU A 121 -14.32 -6.69 36.80
N GLU A 122 -15.58 -6.65 37.25
CA GLU A 122 -16.40 -7.86 37.47
C GLU A 122 -16.65 -8.64 36.17
N LYS A 123 -16.79 -7.96 35.02
CA LYS A 123 -17.05 -8.61 33.73
C LYS A 123 -15.79 -9.14 33.06
N THR A 124 -14.70 -8.39 33.12
CA THR A 124 -13.48 -8.68 32.34
C THR A 124 -12.38 -9.33 33.18
N ALA A 125 -12.53 -9.39 34.51
CA ALA A 125 -11.50 -9.78 35.45
C ALA A 125 -10.22 -8.93 35.37
N ILE A 126 -10.31 -7.71 34.83
CA ILE A 126 -9.18 -6.75 34.75
C ILE A 126 -9.36 -5.74 35.89
N PRO A 127 -8.35 -5.52 36.76
CA PRO A 127 -8.47 -4.58 37.87
C PRO A 127 -8.90 -3.18 37.42
N LYS A 128 -9.81 -2.53 38.15
CA LYS A 128 -10.36 -1.22 37.79
C LYS A 128 -9.28 -0.14 37.62
N GLU A 129 -8.23 -0.16 38.44
CA GLU A 129 -7.10 0.79 38.34
C GLU A 129 -6.32 0.58 37.03
N ARG A 130 -6.27 -0.66 36.55
CA ARG A 130 -5.61 -1.01 35.29
C ARG A 130 -6.46 -0.57 34.09
N ILE A 131 -7.78 -0.74 34.18
CA ILE A 131 -8.73 -0.23 33.17
C ILE A 131 -8.65 1.30 33.11
N GLU A 132 -8.60 1.97 34.26
CA GLU A 132 -8.45 3.43 34.32
C GLU A 132 -7.16 3.91 33.65
N ALA A 133 -6.02 3.28 33.96
CA ALA A 133 -4.73 3.60 33.33
C ALA A 133 -4.75 3.37 31.79
N TYR A 134 -5.53 2.40 31.32
CA TYR A 134 -5.77 2.16 29.88
C TYR A 134 -6.59 3.27 29.26
N GLU A 135 -7.68 3.67 29.90
CA GLU A 135 -8.56 4.73 29.44
C GLU A 135 -7.88 6.10 29.38
N LEU A 136 -6.92 6.36 30.26
CA LEU A 136 -6.08 7.56 30.27
C LEU A 136 -4.90 7.49 29.27
N GLY A 137 -4.62 6.30 28.72
CA GLY A 137 -3.48 6.07 27.84
C GLY A 137 -2.12 6.14 28.56
N GLU A 138 -2.10 5.96 29.88
CA GLU A 138 -0.89 5.96 30.71
C GLU A 138 -0.15 4.62 30.63
N LYS A 139 -0.90 3.54 30.42
CA LYS A 139 -0.35 2.19 30.26
C LYS A 139 -0.72 1.61 28.89
N ALA A 140 0.25 0.95 28.26
CA ALA A 140 0.00 0.19 27.04
C ALA A 140 -1.00 -0.94 27.31
N ILE A 141 -2.00 -1.09 26.43
CA ILE A 141 -3.04 -2.11 26.53
C ILE A 141 -2.56 -3.36 25.79
N PRO A 142 -2.35 -4.51 26.47
CA PRO A 142 -2.07 -5.77 25.79
C PRO A 142 -3.22 -6.15 24.86
N LEU A 143 -2.91 -6.68 23.67
CA LEU A 143 -3.94 -7.01 22.68
C LEU A 143 -5.04 -7.95 23.20
N PRO A 144 -4.74 -9.03 23.97
CA PRO A 144 -5.79 -9.89 24.52
C PRO A 144 -6.71 -9.17 25.51
N GLU A 145 -6.17 -8.24 26.31
CA GLU A 145 -6.98 -7.43 27.21
C GLU A 145 -7.81 -6.41 26.43
N LEU A 146 -7.28 -5.86 25.33
CA LEU A 146 -8.04 -5.02 24.43
C LEU A 146 -9.19 -5.79 23.76
N GLU A 147 -8.97 -7.03 23.32
CA GLU A 147 -10.00 -7.91 22.77
C GLU A 147 -11.13 -8.14 23.78
N ILE A 148 -10.80 -8.49 25.03
CA ILE A 148 -11.79 -8.66 26.11
C ILE A 148 -12.57 -7.36 26.35
N LEU A 149 -11.87 -6.22 26.47
CA LEU A 149 -12.52 -4.92 26.71
C LEU A 149 -13.44 -4.53 25.55
N THR A 150 -12.99 -4.72 24.31
CA THR A 150 -13.78 -4.36 23.11
C THR A 150 -15.01 -5.23 22.95
N ASP A 151 -14.94 -6.53 23.25
CA ASP A 151 -16.10 -7.43 23.25
C ASP A 151 -17.19 -6.95 24.22
N HIS A 152 -16.82 -6.69 25.48
CA HIS A 152 -17.77 -6.21 26.49
C HIS A 152 -18.29 -4.78 26.25
N LEU A 153 -17.53 -3.95 25.54
CA LEU A 153 -17.93 -2.59 25.15
C LEU A 153 -18.62 -2.53 23.77
N GLN A 154 -18.82 -3.68 23.12
CA GLN A 154 -19.40 -3.80 21.77
C GLN A 154 -18.69 -2.92 20.73
N ILE A 155 -17.37 -2.74 20.88
CA ILE A 155 -16.53 -2.05 19.90
C ILE A 155 -15.97 -3.11 18.96
N ARG A 156 -16.12 -2.90 17.65
CA ARG A 156 -15.40 -3.74 16.67
C ARG A 156 -13.93 -3.36 16.66
N MET A 157 -13.03 -4.34 16.66
CA MET A 157 -11.57 -4.11 16.71
C MET A 157 -11.09 -3.19 15.59
N GLU A 158 -11.70 -3.28 14.41
CA GLU A 158 -11.37 -2.46 13.25
C GLU A 158 -11.60 -0.96 13.48
N GLU A 159 -12.52 -0.61 14.37
CA GLU A 159 -12.78 0.77 14.73
C GLU A 159 -11.61 1.38 15.51
N LEU A 160 -10.78 0.56 16.16
CA LEU A 160 -9.61 1.02 16.89
C LEU A 160 -8.35 1.14 16.04
N PHE A 161 -8.36 0.66 14.80
CA PHE A 161 -7.20 0.74 13.91
C PHE A 161 -6.79 2.18 13.61
N ASP A 162 -5.52 2.36 13.23
CA ASP A 162 -5.07 3.66 12.74
C ASP A 162 -5.79 3.97 11.42
N GLN A 163 -6.39 5.17 11.34
CA GLN A 163 -7.13 5.64 10.17
C GLN A 163 -6.43 6.80 9.47
N ARG A 164 -5.51 7.50 10.13
CA ARG A 164 -4.95 8.77 9.63
C ARG A 164 -3.43 8.79 9.58
N GLY A 165 -2.76 7.99 10.42
CA GLY A 165 -1.32 7.86 10.38
C GLY A 165 -0.83 7.01 9.21
N PRO A 166 0.50 6.95 9.04
CA PRO A 166 1.14 6.26 7.90
C PRO A 166 0.77 4.78 7.83
N ILE A 167 0.64 4.11 8.99
CA ILE A 167 0.22 2.69 9.05
C ILE A 167 -1.22 2.53 8.57
N GLY A 168 -2.11 3.45 8.96
CA GLY A 168 -3.51 3.45 8.52
C GLY A 168 -3.66 3.68 7.02
N GLN A 169 -2.88 4.60 6.46
CA GLN A 169 -2.83 4.87 5.02
C GLN A 169 -2.33 3.65 4.25
N TRP A 170 -1.18 3.10 4.64
CA TRP A 170 -0.62 1.87 4.06
C TRP A 170 -1.61 0.70 4.08
N ARG A 171 -2.29 0.49 5.22
CA ARG A 171 -3.32 -0.58 5.33
C ARG A 171 -4.47 -0.34 4.36
N SER A 172 -4.93 0.91 4.25
CA SER A 172 -6.07 1.27 3.40
C SER A 172 -5.75 1.10 1.93
N GLU A 173 -4.54 1.47 1.51
CA GLU A 173 -4.04 1.27 0.14
C GLU A 173 -3.95 -0.21 -0.21
N ARG A 174 -3.39 -1.05 0.68
CA ARG A 174 -3.34 -2.50 0.45
C ARG A 174 -4.72 -3.13 0.29
N ILE A 175 -5.68 -2.74 1.13
CA ILE A 175 -7.06 -3.24 1.02
C ILE A 175 -7.70 -2.77 -0.29
N ALA A 176 -7.47 -1.52 -0.70
CA ALA A 176 -8.00 -1.00 -1.96
C ALA A 176 -7.44 -1.75 -3.17
N ILE A 177 -6.12 -2.00 -3.18
CA ILE A 177 -5.46 -2.79 -4.23
C ILE A 177 -6.02 -4.21 -4.25
N GLN A 178 -6.14 -4.86 -3.09
CA GLN A 178 -6.68 -6.23 -3.03
C GLN A 178 -8.11 -6.28 -3.60
N ARG A 179 -9.00 -5.37 -3.18
CA ARG A 179 -10.36 -5.29 -3.71
C ARG A 179 -10.41 -5.03 -5.21
N PHE A 180 -9.49 -4.19 -5.71
CA PHE A 180 -9.37 -3.95 -7.14
C PHE A 180 -8.95 -5.23 -7.88
N MET A 181 -8.02 -6.01 -7.32
CA MET A 181 -7.59 -7.30 -7.89
C MET A 181 -8.68 -8.37 -7.84
N GLU A 182 -9.62 -8.29 -6.89
CA GLU A 182 -10.80 -9.18 -6.81
C GLU A 182 -11.87 -8.88 -7.87
N LEU A 183 -11.81 -7.73 -8.56
CA LEU A 183 -12.73 -7.43 -9.66
C LEU A 183 -12.51 -8.39 -10.86
N PRO A 184 -13.56 -8.70 -11.63
CA PRO A 184 -13.43 -9.44 -12.90
C PRO A 184 -12.41 -8.80 -13.85
N GLU A 185 -11.73 -9.63 -14.64
CA GLU A 185 -10.64 -9.19 -15.52
C GLU A 185 -11.09 -8.14 -16.55
N ASP A 186 -12.24 -8.37 -17.18
CA ASP A 186 -12.87 -7.45 -18.13
C ASP A 186 -13.18 -6.07 -17.50
N VAL A 187 -13.64 -6.07 -16.26
CA VAL A 187 -13.89 -4.84 -15.49
C VAL A 187 -12.58 -4.10 -15.18
N ARG A 188 -11.53 -4.82 -14.74
CA ARG A 188 -10.22 -4.21 -14.48
C ARG A 188 -9.62 -3.62 -15.76
N GLU A 189 -9.67 -4.35 -16.87
CA GLU A 189 -9.22 -3.87 -18.17
C GLU A 189 -9.98 -2.61 -18.63
N PHE A 190 -11.29 -2.57 -18.40
CA PHE A 190 -12.10 -1.39 -18.70
C PHE A 190 -11.68 -0.19 -17.86
N ILE A 191 -11.47 -0.38 -16.56
CA ILE A 191 -11.08 0.72 -15.64
C ILE A 191 -9.68 1.25 -15.96
N CYS A 192 -8.72 0.38 -16.29
CA CYS A 192 -7.33 0.76 -16.55
C CYS A 192 -7.13 1.57 -17.83
N LYS A 193 -8.14 1.69 -18.71
CA LYS A 193 -8.07 2.49 -19.94
C LYS A 193 -8.34 3.97 -19.61
N PRO A 194 -7.38 4.90 -19.79
CA PRO A 194 -7.58 6.32 -19.44
C PRO A 194 -8.76 6.97 -20.18
N VAL A 195 -9.02 6.52 -21.41
CA VAL A 195 -10.16 6.96 -22.24
C VAL A 195 -11.52 6.65 -21.62
N ASN A 196 -11.59 5.71 -20.65
CA ASN A 196 -12.83 5.32 -20.01
C ASN A 196 -13.17 6.14 -18.76
N LEU A 197 -12.28 7.04 -18.33
CA LEU A 197 -12.53 7.92 -17.19
C LEU A 197 -13.85 8.72 -17.28
N PRO A 198 -14.29 9.23 -18.45
CA PRO A 198 -15.59 9.89 -18.57
C PRO A 198 -16.77 8.95 -18.25
N TYR A 199 -16.71 7.67 -18.65
CA TYR A 199 -17.76 6.69 -18.34
C TYR A 199 -17.82 6.39 -16.84
N LEU A 200 -16.66 6.24 -16.20
CA LEU A 200 -16.58 6.04 -14.75
C LEU A 200 -17.15 7.24 -13.99
N LYS A 201 -16.78 8.46 -14.40
CA LYS A 201 -17.34 9.70 -13.81
C LYS A 201 -18.85 9.81 -14.02
N LEU A 202 -19.36 9.39 -15.18
CA LEU A 202 -20.80 9.34 -15.43
C LEU A 202 -21.49 8.34 -14.50
N ALA A 203 -20.95 7.12 -14.38
CA ALA A 203 -21.48 6.10 -13.48
C ALA A 203 -21.50 6.58 -12.01
N MET A 204 -20.44 7.27 -11.57
CA MET A 204 -20.40 7.90 -10.24
C MET A 204 -21.54 8.90 -10.05
N ARG A 205 -21.73 9.83 -11.00
CA ARG A 205 -22.83 10.81 -10.94
C ARG A 205 -24.21 10.14 -10.93
N LEU A 206 -24.39 9.10 -11.74
CA LEU A 206 -25.65 8.35 -11.79
C LEU A 206 -25.94 7.66 -10.45
N SER A 207 -24.91 7.15 -9.76
CA SER A 207 -25.07 6.50 -8.45
C SER A 207 -25.52 7.44 -7.33
N GLU A 208 -25.33 8.75 -7.50
CA GLU A 208 -25.76 9.79 -6.55
C GLU A 208 -27.20 10.26 -6.78
N LEU A 209 -27.83 9.88 -7.90
CA LEU A 209 -29.20 10.28 -8.23
C LEU A 209 -30.24 9.46 -7.45
N SER A 210 -31.39 10.08 -7.17
CA SER A 210 -32.53 9.35 -6.62
C SER A 210 -33.09 8.36 -7.65
N VAL A 211 -33.77 7.32 -7.15
CA VAL A 211 -34.34 6.26 -7.97
C VAL A 211 -35.34 6.83 -9.00
N GLU A 212 -36.11 7.85 -8.64
CA GLU A 212 -37.05 8.49 -9.59
C GLU A 212 -36.31 9.19 -10.73
N LYS A 213 -35.21 9.90 -10.43
CA LYS A 213 -34.41 10.58 -11.44
C LYS A 213 -33.72 9.60 -12.38
N LEU A 214 -33.23 8.46 -11.86
CA LEU A 214 -32.64 7.41 -12.68
C LEU A 214 -33.66 6.79 -13.64
N ARG A 215 -34.91 6.57 -13.20
CA ARG A 215 -35.98 6.07 -14.07
C ARG A 215 -36.33 7.07 -15.18
N ALA A 216 -36.47 8.35 -14.86
CA ALA A 216 -36.74 9.37 -15.86
C ALA A 216 -35.62 9.47 -16.93
N VAL A 217 -34.35 9.33 -16.52
CA VAL A 217 -33.23 9.27 -17.47
C VAL A 217 -33.31 8.02 -18.34
N ALA A 218 -33.66 6.86 -17.78
CA ALA A 218 -33.81 5.62 -18.53
C ALA A 218 -34.98 5.67 -19.53
N GLU A 219 -36.12 6.23 -19.12
CA GLU A 219 -37.29 6.46 -19.99
C GLU A 219 -36.93 7.40 -21.14
N GLY A 220 -36.25 8.51 -20.86
CA GLY A 220 -35.79 9.43 -21.90
C GLY A 220 -34.78 8.79 -22.87
N LEU A 221 -33.91 7.89 -22.41
CA LEU A 221 -32.99 7.12 -23.28
C LEU A 221 -33.73 6.11 -24.16
N LEU A 222 -34.79 5.47 -23.66
CA LEU A 222 -35.64 4.57 -24.44
C LEU A 222 -36.42 5.33 -25.52
N GLU A 223 -36.95 6.52 -25.22
CA GLU A 223 -37.69 7.33 -26.19
C GLU A 223 -36.84 7.82 -27.37
N ILE A 224 -35.54 8.08 -27.16
CA ILE A 224 -34.62 8.53 -28.24
C ILE A 224 -34.00 7.38 -29.03
N THR A 225 -34.18 6.12 -28.58
CA THR A 225 -33.64 4.94 -29.25
C THR A 225 -34.68 4.18 -30.09
N TYR A 226 -35.93 4.65 -30.11
CA TYR A 226 -37.03 4.18 -30.95
C TYR A 226 -37.39 5.18 -32.06
#